data_AF-A0A1F8RGM1-F1
#
_entry.id   AF-A0A1F8RGM1-F1
#
_cell.length_a   1.000
_cell.length_b   1.000
_cell.length_c   1.000
_cell.angle_alpha   90.00
_cell.angle_beta   90.00
_cell.angle_gamma   90.00
#
_symmetry.space_group_name_H-M   'P 1'
#
loop_
_entity.id
_entity.type
_entity.pdbx_description
1 polymer ?
#
loop_
_entity_poly.entity_id
_entity_poly.type
_entity_poly.pdbx_seq_one_letter_code
_entity_poly.pdbx_strand_id
1 'polypeptide(L)'
;MRHKVLAYITRERDDRRELLVFTHHDDPEAGVQVPAGTVEPGEPIEDALFREIREESGLTDVQLVRQLAEHEEVKWDNFRHVFHLIAPNGAPDRWTHTVHGQGEDAG
;
A
#
# COMPACT_ATOMS: atom_id res chain seq x y z
N MET A 1 -17.50 9.55 -5.42
CA MET A 1 -16.32 8.68 -5.53
C MET A 1 -15.22 9.10 -4.58
N ARG A 2 -14.80 8.17 -3.71
CA ARG A 2 -13.61 8.30 -2.87
C ARG A 2 -12.38 7.84 -3.66
N HIS A 3 -11.33 8.63 -3.67
CA HIS A 3 -10.08 8.24 -4.30
C HIS A 3 -9.31 7.29 -3.38
N LYS A 4 -8.83 6.19 -3.95
CA LYS A 4 -8.08 5.15 -3.25
C LYS A 4 -6.74 4.92 -3.93
N VAL A 5 -5.70 4.73 -3.16
CA VAL A 5 -4.35 4.38 -3.64
C VAL A 5 -4.03 2.94 -3.28
N LEU A 6 -3.32 2.22 -4.15
CA LEU A 6 -2.87 0.85 -3.93
C LEU A 6 -1.40 0.71 -4.36
N ALA A 7 -0.59 0.12 -3.49
CA ALA A 7 0.85 0.00 -3.65
C ALA A 7 1.29 -1.44 -3.87
N TYR A 8 1.55 -1.84 -5.12
CA TYR A 8 2.26 -3.09 -5.40
C TYR A 8 3.76 -2.86 -5.25
N ILE A 9 4.30 -3.21 -4.08
CA ILE A 9 5.72 -3.01 -3.77
C ILE A 9 6.49 -4.30 -4.04
N THR A 10 7.43 -4.27 -4.98
CA THR A 10 8.24 -5.43 -5.34
C THR A 10 9.68 -5.30 -4.90
N ARG A 11 10.36 -6.43 -4.68
CA ARG A 11 11.82 -6.48 -4.56
C ARG A 11 12.38 -7.63 -5.40
N GLU A 12 13.65 -7.52 -5.79
CA GLU A 12 14.39 -8.61 -6.41
C GLU A 12 15.27 -9.28 -5.33
N ARG A 13 15.19 -10.60 -5.20
CA ARG A 13 15.97 -11.39 -4.24
C ARG A 13 16.23 -12.78 -4.82
N ASP A 14 17.48 -13.24 -4.78
CA ASP A 14 17.88 -14.57 -5.27
C ASP A 14 17.32 -14.89 -6.68
N ASP A 15 17.45 -13.93 -7.61
CA ASP A 15 16.93 -13.97 -8.99
C ASP A 15 15.40 -14.11 -9.11
N ARG A 16 14.66 -13.74 -8.07
CA ARG A 16 13.20 -13.76 -8.03
C ARG A 16 12.63 -12.39 -7.68
N ARG A 17 11.55 -12.05 -8.37
CA ARG A 17 10.68 -10.95 -7.99
C ARG A 17 9.69 -11.39 -6.93
N GLU A 18 9.68 -10.68 -5.81
CA GLU A 18 8.76 -10.89 -4.70
C GLU A 18 7.84 -9.68 -4.56
N LEU A 19 6.58 -9.93 -4.22
CA LEU A 19 5.61 -8.89 -3.85
C LEU A 19 5.51 -8.84 -2.33
N LEU A 20 5.69 -7.65 -1.75
CA LEU A 20 5.49 -7.44 -0.33
C LEU A 20 4.00 -7.30 -0.04
N VAL A 21 3.52 -8.13 0.87
CA VAL A 21 2.13 -8.22 1.32
C VAL A 21 2.11 -8.35 2.84
N PHE A 22 0.98 -8.02 3.45
CA PHE A 22 0.76 -8.20 4.88
C PHE A 22 -0.58 -8.87 5.17
N THR A 23 -0.76 -9.25 6.43
CA THR A 23 -1.99 -9.79 7.01
C THR A 23 -2.17 -9.10 8.36
N HIS A 24 -3.41 -8.83 8.77
CA HIS A 24 -3.67 -8.28 10.10
C HIS A 24 -3.59 -9.38 11.15
N HIS A 25 -2.84 -9.13 12.22
CA HIS A 25 -2.73 -10.08 13.33
C HIS A 25 -4.09 -10.26 14.03
N ASP A 26 -4.79 -9.15 14.25
CA ASP A 26 -6.05 -9.11 15.02
C ASP A 26 -7.29 -9.32 14.15
N ASP A 27 -7.12 -9.30 12.82
CA ASP A 27 -8.17 -9.66 11.85
C ASP A 27 -7.64 -10.58 10.73
N PRO A 28 -7.48 -11.89 11.01
CA PRO A 28 -7.05 -12.84 10.00
C PRO A 28 -8.04 -13.02 8.84
N GLU A 29 -9.32 -12.68 9.02
CA GLU A 29 -10.35 -12.81 7.98
C GLU A 29 -10.22 -11.74 6.89
N ALA A 30 -9.56 -10.61 7.21
CA ALA A 30 -9.21 -9.56 6.25
C ALA A 30 -8.26 -10.05 5.12
N GLY A 31 -7.62 -11.22 5.30
CA GLY A 31 -6.81 -11.86 4.26
C GLY A 31 -5.47 -11.18 3.98
N VAL A 32 -4.89 -11.49 2.83
CA VAL A 32 -3.60 -10.97 2.37
C VAL A 32 -3.81 -9.67 1.60
N GLN A 33 -3.08 -8.63 1.98
CA GLN A 33 -3.24 -7.28 1.44
C GLN A 33 -1.91 -6.65 1.01
N VAL A 34 -2.03 -5.64 0.17
CA VAL A 34 -0.95 -4.70 -0.17
C VAL A 34 -1.27 -3.35 0.47
N PRO A 35 -0.30 -2.46 0.70
CA PRO A 35 -0.62 -1.17 1.27
C PRO A 35 -1.60 -0.39 0.40
N ALA A 36 -2.64 0.14 1.02
CA ALA A 36 -3.73 0.80 0.34
C ALA A 36 -4.47 1.72 1.29
N GLY A 37 -5.02 2.81 0.76
CA GLY A 37 -5.83 3.68 1.59
C GLY A 37 -6.51 4.80 0.84
N THR A 38 -7.03 5.77 1.60
CA THR A 38 -7.87 6.83 1.07
C THR A 38 -7.05 8.07 0.80
N VAL A 39 -7.26 8.69 -0.34
CA VAL A 39 -6.71 10.02 -0.61
C VAL A 39 -7.55 11.04 0.14
N GLU A 40 -6.91 11.83 1.00
CA GLU A 40 -7.60 12.86 1.78
C GLU A 40 -7.96 14.08 0.90
N PRO A 41 -9.01 14.86 1.27
CA PRO A 41 -9.39 16.04 0.51
C PRO A 41 -8.24 17.05 0.35
N GLY A 42 -7.84 17.30 -0.89
CA GLY A 42 -6.74 18.23 -1.22
C GLY A 42 -5.35 17.61 -1.13
N GLU A 43 -5.23 16.33 -0.77
CA GLU A 43 -3.98 15.58 -0.78
C GLU A 43 -3.61 15.14 -2.21
N PRO A 44 -2.36 15.36 -2.65
CA PRO A 44 -1.87 14.77 -3.89
C PRO A 44 -1.92 13.23 -3.85
N ILE A 45 -2.26 12.60 -4.98
CA ILE A 45 -2.37 11.13 -5.06
C ILE A 45 -1.08 10.42 -4.63
N GLU A 46 0.07 10.94 -5.04
CA GLU A 46 1.37 10.36 -4.67
C GLU A 46 1.67 10.55 -3.17
N ASP A 47 1.32 11.70 -2.59
CA ASP A 47 1.50 11.95 -1.15
C ASP A 47 0.66 10.97 -0.33
N ALA A 48 -0.60 10.74 -0.74
CA ALA A 48 -1.46 9.72 -0.15
C ALA A 48 -0.82 8.33 -0.27
N LEU A 49 -0.31 7.97 -1.45
CA LEU A 49 0.35 6.68 -1.69
C LEU A 49 1.53 6.46 -0.73
N PHE A 50 2.44 7.43 -0.60
CA PHE A 50 3.60 7.31 0.28
C PHE A 50 3.21 7.35 1.76
N ARG A 51 2.17 8.12 2.12
CA ARG A 51 1.61 8.12 3.47
C ARG A 51 1.11 6.72 3.84
N GLU A 52 0.21 6.14 3.07
CA GLU A 52 -0.38 4.82 3.37
C GLU A 52 0.69 3.72 3.43
N ILE A 53 1.67 3.72 2.53
CA ILE A 53 2.80 2.76 2.59
C ILE A 53 3.53 2.86 3.93
N ARG A 54 3.85 4.07 4.37
CA ARG A 54 4.56 4.30 5.64
C ARG A 54 3.69 3.88 6.82
N GLU A 55 2.40 4.20 6.80
CA GLU A 55 1.48 3.96 7.91
C GLU A 55 1.16 2.49 8.12
N GLU A 56 1.03 1.71 7.05
CA GLU A 56 0.64 0.30 7.15
C GLU A 56 1.83 -0.66 7.17
N SER A 57 2.95 -0.28 6.55
CA SER A 57 4.10 -1.18 6.39
C SER A 57 5.37 -0.70 7.11
N GLY A 58 5.45 0.57 7.50
CA GLY A 58 6.67 1.19 8.03
C GLY A 58 7.78 1.34 7.00
N LEU A 59 7.55 0.96 5.73
CA LEU A 59 8.55 1.14 4.68
C LEU A 59 8.73 2.61 4.37
N THR A 60 10.00 2.99 4.27
CA THR A 60 10.46 4.31 3.82
C THR A 60 11.43 4.09 2.65
N ASP A 61 11.74 5.15 1.90
CA ASP A 61 12.65 5.09 0.75
C ASP A 61 12.23 4.08 -0.35
N VAL A 62 10.92 3.89 -0.52
CA VAL A 62 10.36 3.14 -1.66
C VAL A 62 10.45 3.98 -2.94
N GLN A 63 10.78 3.33 -4.05
CA GLN A 63 10.89 4.01 -5.34
C GLN A 63 9.63 3.80 -6.18
N LEU A 64 8.93 4.89 -6.51
CA LEU A 64 7.82 4.84 -7.47
C LEU A 64 8.35 4.52 -8.87
N VAL A 65 7.82 3.45 -9.49
CA VAL A 65 8.18 3.05 -10.86
C VAL A 65 7.23 3.67 -11.87
N ARG A 66 5.92 3.41 -11.67
CA ARG A 66 4.85 3.90 -12.53
C ARG A 66 3.49 3.62 -11.92
N GLN A 67 2.49 4.32 -12.44
CA GLN A 67 1.10 3.92 -12.32
C GLN A 67 0.81 2.72 -13.24
N LEU A 68 0.12 1.72 -12.68
CA LEU A 68 -0.29 0.51 -13.38
C LEU A 68 -1.67 0.64 -14.01
N ALA A 69 -2.61 1.25 -13.27
CA ALA A 69 -4.00 1.36 -13.68
C ALA A 69 -4.74 2.46 -12.91
N GLU A 70 -5.84 2.90 -13.51
CA GLU A 70 -6.90 3.66 -12.86
C GLU A 70 -8.25 3.06 -13.23
N HIS A 71 -9.15 2.91 -12.25
CA HIS A 71 -10.50 2.46 -12.56
C HIS A 71 -11.52 2.85 -11.49
N GLU A 72 -12.76 2.96 -11.95
CA GLU A 72 -13.94 3.18 -11.12
C GLU A 72 -14.50 1.86 -10.59
N GLU A 73 -14.77 1.82 -9.29
CA GLU A 73 -15.57 0.78 -8.65
C GLU A 73 -16.93 1.36 -8.27
N VAL A 74 -17.86 1.37 -9.22
CA VAL A 74 -19.20 1.94 -9.06
C VAL A 74 -19.94 1.36 -7.85
N LYS A 75 -19.78 0.05 -7.58
CA LYS A 75 -20.43 -0.64 -6.45
C LYS A 75 -20.04 -0.03 -5.09
N TRP A 76 -18.82 0.46 -4.95
CA TRP A 76 -18.27 0.96 -3.69
C TRP A 76 -18.06 2.48 -3.70
N ASP A 77 -18.48 3.16 -4.78
CA ASP A 77 -18.21 4.58 -5.02
C ASP A 77 -16.72 4.92 -4.83
N ASN A 78 -15.81 4.10 -5.38
CA ASN A 78 -14.36 4.33 -5.32
C ASN A 78 -13.77 4.61 -6.70
N PHE A 79 -12.72 5.42 -6.75
CA PHE A 79 -11.81 5.55 -7.88
C PHE A 79 -10.42 5.08 -7.44
N ARG A 80 -9.90 4.01 -8.02
CA ARG A 80 -8.63 3.40 -7.61
C ARG A 80 -7.49 3.87 -8.49
N HIS A 81 -6.40 4.30 -7.87
CA HIS A 81 -5.10 4.52 -8.47
C HIS A 81 -4.16 3.40 -8.03
N VAL A 82 -3.68 2.60 -8.98
CA VAL A 82 -2.83 1.43 -8.69
C VAL A 82 -1.41 1.71 -9.14
N PHE A 83 -0.44 1.51 -8.26
CA PHE A 83 0.96 1.84 -8.50
C PHE A 83 1.89 0.63 -8.32
N HIS A 84 3.00 0.66 -9.06
CA HIS A 84 4.13 -0.25 -8.85
C HIS A 84 5.29 0.53 -8.23
N LEU A 85 5.81 0.01 -7.13
CA LEU A 85 6.97 0.55 -6.44
C LEU A 85 8.03 -0.54 -6.21
N ILE A 86 9.27 -0.11 -5.96
CA ILE A 86 10.37 -0.97 -5.54
C ILE A 86 10.65 -0.72 -4.07
N ALA A 87 10.79 -1.80 -3.30
CA ALA A 87 11.14 -1.75 -1.88
C ALA A 87 12.56 -1.21 -1.67
N PRO A 88 12.87 -0.62 -0.51
CA PRO A 88 14.24 -0.25 -0.16
C PRO A 88 15.16 -1.47 -0.17
N ASN A 89 16.43 -1.25 -0.52
CA ASN A 89 17.45 -2.30 -0.48
C ASN A 89 17.56 -2.88 0.94
N GLY A 90 17.56 -4.21 1.05
CA GLY A 90 17.67 -4.90 2.32
C GLY A 90 16.39 -4.97 3.15
N ALA A 91 15.22 -4.64 2.58
CA ALA A 91 13.94 -4.93 3.21
C ALA A 91 13.90 -6.40 3.70
N PRO A 92 13.49 -6.67 4.96
CA PRO A 92 13.56 -8.01 5.55
C PRO A 92 12.51 -8.95 4.95
N ASP A 93 12.70 -10.26 5.08
CA ASP A 93 11.75 -11.25 4.53
C ASP A 93 10.38 -11.20 5.20
N ARG A 94 10.36 -10.87 6.50
CA ARG A 94 9.15 -10.70 7.30
C ARG A 94 9.44 -9.68 8.39
N TRP A 95 8.46 -8.86 8.72
CA TRP A 95 8.47 -8.00 9.90
C TRP A 95 7.04 -7.81 10.40
N THR A 96 6.91 -7.27 11.61
CA THR A 96 5.63 -6.84 12.17
C THR A 96 5.65 -5.32 12.25
N HIS A 97 4.55 -4.70 11.85
CA HIS A 97 4.35 -3.25 11.95
C HIS A 97 3.03 -2.99 12.66
N THR A 98 3.02 -1.95 13.50
CA THR A 98 1.79 -1.43 14.09
C THR A 98 1.34 -0.26 13.23
N VAL A 99 0.11 -0.31 12.74
CA VAL A 99 -0.40 0.71 11.83
C VAL A 99 -0.39 2.07 12.53
N HIS A 100 0.10 3.10 11.84
CA HIS A 100 0.19 4.45 12.37
C HIS A 100 -0.69 5.43 11.59
N GLY A 101 -1.99 5.52 11.91
CA GLY A 101 -2.91 6.44 11.22
C GLY A 101 -4.26 6.56 11.93
N GLN A 102 -5.11 7.51 11.51
CA GLN A 102 -6.50 7.67 11.99
C GLN A 102 -7.55 7.05 11.04
N GLY A 103 -7.13 6.17 10.13
CA GLY A 103 -8.00 5.50 9.18
C GLY A 103 -8.91 4.44 9.81
N GLU A 104 -9.81 3.86 9.00
CA GLU A 104 -10.72 2.77 9.41
C GLU A 104 -9.97 1.51 9.91
N ASP A 105 -8.65 1.43 9.63
CA ASP A 105 -7.76 0.31 9.95
C ASP A 105 -6.83 0.58 11.16
N ALA A 106 -7.15 1.56 12.01
CA ALA A 106 -6.42 1.80 13.25
C ALA A 106 -6.62 0.65 14.27
N GLY A 107 -5.68 -0.30 14.30
CA GLY A 107 -5.59 -1.42 15.25
C GLY A 107 -4.16 -1.68 15.69
#